data_AF-A0A535JYY0-F1
#
_entry.id   AF-A0A535JYY0-F1
#
_cell.length_a   1.000
_cell.length_b   1.000
_cell.length_c   1.000
_cell.angle_alpha   90.00
_cell.angle_beta   90.00
_cell.angle_gamma   90.00
#
_symmetry.space_group_name_H-M   'P 1'
#
loop_
_entity.id
_entity.type
_entity.pdbx_description
1 polymer ?
#
loop_
_entity_poly.entity_id
_entity_poly.type
_entity_poly.pdbx_seq_one_letter_code
_entity_poly.pdbx_strand_id
1 'polypeptide(L)'
;MGGDADALSTSLALLALSSAPPDIAQGADGDRASRARRWLEADHRAEGWGGCPFIKMDVGRASGGPVVTVLYSSRTITTAFVLRAALAWDLRDAGSAC
;
A
#
# COMPACT_ATOMS: atom_id res chain seq x y z
N MET A 1 -4.20 11.90 -14.65
CA MET A 1 -3.62 11.11 -13.54
C MET A 1 -4.75 10.26 -13.00
N GLY A 2 -4.82 9.00 -13.43
CA GLY A 2 -5.91 8.10 -13.05
C GLY A 2 -5.80 7.77 -11.56
N GLY A 3 -6.91 7.87 -10.84
CA GLY A 3 -7.08 7.30 -9.50
C GLY A 3 -7.20 5.78 -9.57
N ASP A 4 -6.23 5.13 -10.21
CA ASP A 4 -6.16 3.67 -10.25
C ASP A 4 -5.55 3.15 -8.95
N ALA A 5 -5.95 1.92 -8.58
CA ALA A 5 -5.36 1.23 -7.44
C ALA A 5 -3.84 1.06 -7.65
N ASP A 6 -3.07 1.35 -6.60
CA ASP A 6 -1.61 1.17 -6.60
C ASP A 6 -1.16 0.26 -5.45
N ALA A 7 -0.02 -0.41 -5.66
CA ALA A 7 0.52 -1.40 -4.74
C ALA A 7 0.84 -0.82 -3.36
N LEU A 8 1.35 0.42 -3.30
CA LEU A 8 1.68 1.04 -2.03
C LEU A 8 0.42 1.36 -1.23
N SER A 9 -0.56 2.06 -1.82
CA SER A 9 -1.82 2.38 -1.15
C SER A 9 -2.57 1.11 -0.72
N THR A 10 -2.57 0.07 -1.56
CA THR A 10 -3.19 -1.22 -1.24
C THR A 10 -2.50 -1.91 -0.07
N SER A 11 -1.16 -1.91 -0.03
CA SER A 11 -0.40 -2.49 1.08
C SER A 11 -0.60 -1.73 2.40
N LEU A 12 -0.71 -0.39 2.35
CA LEU A 12 -1.01 0.44 3.52
C LEU A 12 -2.43 0.17 4.05
N ALA A 13 -3.41 0.01 3.16
CA ALA A 13 -4.77 -0.37 3.55
C ALA A 13 -4.79 -1.76 4.21
N LEU A 14 -4.06 -2.74 3.67
CA LEU A 14 -3.91 -4.06 4.29
C LEU A 14 -3.26 -3.98 5.68
N LEU A 15 -2.26 -3.12 5.87
CA LEU A 15 -1.63 -2.91 7.18
C LEU A 15 -2.60 -2.29 8.19
N ALA A 16 -3.38 -1.29 7.77
CA ALA A 16 -4.39 -0.68 8.61
C ALA A 16 -5.45 -1.72 9.05
N LEU A 17 -5.95 -2.54 8.10
CA LEU A 17 -6.88 -3.62 8.41
C LEU A 17 -6.26 -4.68 9.34
N SER A 18 -4.98 -5.03 9.15
CA SER A 18 -4.30 -6.01 10.01
C SER A 18 -4.14 -5.53 11.46
N SER A 19 -4.14 -4.21 11.68
CA SER A 19 -4.02 -3.58 13.00
C SER A 19 -5.38 -3.32 13.66
N ALA A 20 -6.48 -3.50 12.93
CA ALA A 20 -7.82 -3.29 13.47
C ALA A 20 -8.19 -4.42 14.47
N PRO A 21 -8.85 -4.09 15.60
CA PRO A 21 -9.36 -5.08 16.55
C PRO A 21 -10.26 -6.11 15.86
N PRO A 22 -10.23 -7.40 16.29
CA PRO A 22 -11.07 -8.46 15.71
C PRO A 22 -12.57 -8.11 15.75
N ASP A 23 -12.97 -7.40 16.79
CA ASP A 23 -14.33 -6.98 17.10
C ASP A 23 -14.89 -5.97 16.08
N ILE A 24 -13.99 -5.25 15.39
CA ILE A 24 -14.31 -4.26 14.34
C ILE A 24 -14.15 -4.89 12.95
N ALA A 25 -13.17 -5.79 12.79
CA ALA A 25 -12.88 -6.49 11.53
C ALA A 25 -13.86 -7.67 11.32
N GLN A 26 -15.10 -7.35 10.95
CA GLN A 26 -16.12 -8.36 10.60
C GLN A 26 -15.73 -9.11 9.32
N GLY A 27 -16.29 -10.30 9.08
CA GLY A 27 -15.89 -11.21 7.99
C GLY A 27 -15.78 -10.61 6.57
N ALA A 28 -16.49 -9.51 6.29
CA ALA A 28 -16.34 -8.75 5.04
C ALA A 28 -14.93 -8.15 4.83
N ASP A 29 -14.20 -7.87 5.90
CA ASP A 29 -12.83 -7.33 5.86
C ASP A 29 -11.79 -8.41 5.56
N GLY A 30 -12.03 -9.65 5.97
CA GLY A 30 -11.21 -10.81 5.55
C GLY A 30 -11.30 -11.07 4.05
N ASP A 31 -12.50 -10.97 3.48
CA ASP A 31 -12.71 -11.07 2.03
C ASP A 31 -12.05 -9.92 1.27
N ARG A 32 -12.15 -8.69 1.79
CA ARG A 32 -11.48 -7.52 1.20
C ARG A 32 -9.96 -7.66 1.24
N ALA A 33 -9.41 -8.12 2.36
CA ALA A 33 -7.98 -8.37 2.50
C ALA A 33 -7.51 -9.48 1.55
N SER A 34 -8.27 -10.56 1.44
CA SER A 34 -7.98 -11.66 0.52
C SER A 34 -8.02 -11.22 -0.95
N ARG A 35 -8.94 -10.32 -1.33
CA ARG A 35 -8.96 -9.72 -2.67
C ARG A 35 -7.75 -8.82 -2.90
N ALA A 36 -7.40 -7.97 -1.92
CA ALA A 36 -6.25 -7.08 -2.02
C ALA A 36 -4.91 -7.84 -2.13
N ARG A 37 -4.74 -8.92 -1.36
CA ARG A 37 -3.56 -9.82 -1.46
C ARG A 37 -3.46 -10.45 -2.86
N ARG A 38 -4.56 -10.99 -3.39
CA ARG A 38 -4.58 -11.56 -4.75
C ARG A 38 -4.29 -10.51 -5.83
N TRP A 39 -4.79 -9.29 -5.66
CA TRP A 39 -4.51 -8.21 -6.58
C TRP A 39 -3.03 -7.80 -6.55
N LEU A 40 -2.42 -7.72 -5.37
CA LEU A 40 -0.98 -7.43 -5.22
C LEU A 40 -0.12 -8.51 -5.88
N GLU A 41 -0.47 -9.79 -5.72
CA GLU A 41 0.22 -10.89 -6.40
C GLU A 41 0.11 -10.78 -7.93
N ALA A 42 -1.07 -10.40 -8.43
CA ALA A 42 -1.30 -10.21 -9.86
C ALA A 42 -0.58 -8.97 -10.44
N ASP A 43 -0.36 -7.91 -9.66
CA ASP A 43 0.40 -6.71 -10.06
C ASP A 43 1.93 -6.90 -9.99
N HIS A 44 2.40 -7.99 -9.36
CA HIS A 44 3.82 -8.28 -9.23
C HIS A 44 4.49 -8.46 -10.61
N ARG A 45 5.65 -7.83 -10.80
CA ARG A 45 6.45 -7.89 -12.04
C ARG A 45 7.81 -8.54 -11.76
N ALA A 46 8.60 -8.78 -12.80
CA ALA A 46 9.92 -9.42 -12.68
C ALA A 46 10.87 -8.71 -11.67
N GLU A 47 10.73 -7.40 -11.52
CA GLU A 47 11.54 -6.58 -10.61
C GLU A 47 10.83 -6.22 -9.29
N GLY A 48 9.67 -6.81 -9.02
CA GLY A 48 8.79 -6.43 -7.90
C GLY A 48 7.63 -5.53 -8.33
N TRP A 49 7.14 -4.70 -7.41
CA TRP A 49 6.02 -3.78 -7.65
C TRP A 49 6.47 -2.46 -8.30
N GLY A 50 5.52 -1.71 -8.87
CA GLY A 50 5.80 -0.37 -9.38
C GLY A 50 6.26 0.59 -8.27
N GLY A 51 7.13 1.55 -8.61
CA GLY A 51 7.41 2.68 -7.73
C GLY A 51 6.20 3.61 -7.69
N CYS A 52 5.46 3.61 -6.59
CA CYS A 52 4.26 4.42 -6.41
C CYS A 52 4.65 5.81 -5.85
N PRO A 53 4.07 6.92 -6.31
CA PRO A 53 4.31 8.23 -5.70
C PRO A 53 3.82 8.26 -4.25
N PHE A 54 4.66 8.70 -3.33
CA PHE A 54 4.31 8.75 -1.89
C PHE A 54 4.69 10.05 -1.18
N ILE A 55 5.51 10.90 -1.81
CA ILE A 55 5.73 12.27 -1.36
C ILE A 55 5.37 13.21 -2.50
N LYS A 56 4.55 14.19 -2.18
CA LYS A 56 4.24 15.34 -3.04
C LYS A 56 4.83 16.57 -2.38
N MET A 57 5.68 17.30 -3.10
CA MET A 57 6.28 18.54 -2.63
C MET A 57 5.99 19.66 -3.62
N ASP A 58 5.36 20.72 -3.13
CA ASP A 58 5.15 21.94 -3.89
C ASP A 58 6.38 22.83 -3.69
N VAL A 59 7.20 22.93 -4.73
CA VAL A 59 8.44 23.71 -4.70
C VAL A 59 8.14 25.12 -5.17
N GLY A 60 8.11 26.06 -4.22
CA GLY A 60 8.05 27.49 -4.52
C GLY A 60 9.39 27.96 -5.11
N ARG A 61 9.36 28.65 -6.26
CA ARG A 61 10.54 29.35 -6.76
C ARG A 61 10.71 30.67 -6.00
N ALA A 62 11.95 30.96 -5.59
CA ALA A 62 12.30 32.16 -4.82
C ALA A 62 11.89 33.51 -5.47
N SER A 63 11.55 33.51 -6.77
CA SER A 63 11.23 34.70 -7.56
C SER A 63 9.80 34.72 -8.14
N GLY A 64 8.83 34.08 -7.50
CA GLY A 64 7.40 34.23 -7.87
C GLY A 64 6.97 33.48 -9.13
N GLY A 65 7.79 32.54 -9.61
CA GLY A 65 7.43 31.64 -10.71
C GLY A 65 6.38 30.60 -10.31
N PRO A 66 5.79 29.88 -11.28
CA PRO A 66 4.76 28.88 -11.01
C PRO A 66 5.29 27.79 -10.08
N VAL A 67 4.43 27.35 -9.16
CA VAL A 67 4.71 26.23 -8.25
C VAL A 67 4.97 24.98 -9.08
N VAL A 68 6.11 24.32 -8.85
CA VAL A 68 6.42 23.03 -9.46
C VAL A 68 6.14 21.95 -8.43
N THR A 69 5.20 21.05 -8.74
CA THR A 69 4.98 19.85 -7.92
C THR A 69 6.00 18.79 -8.30
N VAL A 70 6.81 18.36 -7.32
CA VAL A 70 7.70 17.21 -7.43
C VAL A 70 7.04 16.00 -6.76
N LEU A 71 7.01 14.87 -7.47
CA LEU A 71 6.54 13.59 -6.96
C LEU A 71 7.75 12.68 -6.74
N TYR A 72 7.87 12.12 -5.54
CA TYR A 72 8.87 11.10 -5.24
C TYR A 72 8.22 9.72 -5.19
N SER A 73 8.80 8.77 -5.91
CA SER A 73 8.40 7.36 -5.95
C SER A 73 9.62 6.46 -5.77
N SER A 74 9.43 5.29 -5.16
CA SER A 74 10.50 4.34 -4.88
C SER A 74 9.95 2.92 -4.88
N ARG A 75 10.51 2.10 -5.77
CA ARG A 75 10.18 0.66 -5.85
C ARG A 75 10.53 -0.06 -4.56
N THR A 76 11.68 0.28 -3.96
CA THR A 76 12.14 -0.33 -2.70
C THR A 76 11.15 -0.08 -1.58
N ILE A 77 10.64 1.15 -1.47
CA ILE A 77 9.64 1.51 -0.46
C ILE A 77 8.33 0.75 -0.73
N THR A 78 7.81 0.77 -1.96
CA THR A 78 6.60 -0.01 -2.30
C THR A 78 6.76 -1.48 -1.93
N THR A 79 7.87 -2.10 -2.32
CA THR A 79 8.15 -3.52 -2.05
C THR A 79 8.23 -3.81 -0.55
N ALA A 80 8.91 -2.94 0.22
CA ALA A 80 9.01 -3.10 1.67
C ALA A 80 7.63 -3.09 2.34
N PHE A 81 6.73 -2.19 1.93
CA PHE A 81 5.38 -2.12 2.48
C PHE A 81 4.49 -3.29 2.04
N VAL A 82 4.60 -3.75 0.79
CA VAL A 82 3.89 -4.96 0.33
C VAL A 82 4.31 -6.18 1.14
N LEU A 83 5.61 -6.40 1.32
CA LEU A 83 6.13 -7.52 2.12
C LEU A 83 5.73 -7.40 3.59
N ARG A 84 5.75 -6.19 4.15
CA ARG A 84 5.31 -5.95 5.53
C ARG A 84 3.82 -6.26 5.70
N ALA A 85 2.98 -5.90 4.72
CA ALA A 85 1.56 -6.22 4.72
C ALA A 85 1.34 -7.73 4.66
N ALA A 86 2.05 -8.45 3.79
CA ALA A 86 1.96 -9.90 3.69
C ALA A 86 2.29 -10.58 5.03
N LEU A 87 3.42 -10.22 5.65
CA LEU A 87 3.82 -10.75 6.96
C LEU A 87 2.80 -10.49 8.07
N ALA A 88 2.19 -9.30 8.10
CA ALA A 88 1.19 -8.97 9.11
C ALA A 88 -0.06 -9.85 8.99
N TRP A 89 -0.47 -10.18 7.76
CA TRP A 89 -1.62 -11.05 7.51
C TRP A 89 -1.31 -12.52 7.75
N ASP A 90 -0.12 -12.99 7.39
CA ASP A 90 0.30 -14.37 7.70
C ASP A 90 0.31 -14.63 9.22
N LEU A 91 0.77 -13.65 10.01
CA LEU A 91 0.72 -13.73 11.48
C LEU A 91 -0.70 -13.69 12.03
N ARG A 92 -1.58 -12.88 11.43
CA ARG A 92 -2.99 -12.77 11.85
C ARG A 92 -3.77 -14.05 11.54
N ASP A 93 -3.54 -14.62 10.36
CA ASP A 93 -4.17 -15.88 9.93
C ASP A 93 -3.69 -17.05 10.82
N ALA A 94 -2.39 -17.09 11.16
CA ALA A 94 -1.83 -18.08 12.09
C ALA A 94 -2.40 -17.96 13.52
N GLY A 95 -2.60 -16.73 14.00
CA GLY A 95 -3.19 -16.48 15.33
C GLY A 95 -4.68 -16.80 15.43
N SER A 96 -5.41 -16.81 14.30
CA SER A 96 -6.84 -17.14 14.27
C SER A 96 -7.14 -18.65 14.25
N ALA A 97 -6.12 -19.50 14.07
CA ALA A 97 -6.26 -20.95 13.97
C ALA A 97 -6.12 -21.70 15.32
N CYS A 98 -5.85 -20.99 16.41
CA CYS A 98 -5.73 -21.50 17.78
C CYS A 98 -6.96 -21.11 18.61
#